data_AF-A0AA36N009-F1
#
_entry.id   AF-A0AA36N009-F1
#
_cell.length_a   1.000
_cell.length_b   1.000
_cell.length_c   1.000
_cell.angle_alpha   90.00
_cell.angle_beta   90.00
_cell.angle_gamma   90.00
#
_symmetry.space_group_name_H-M   'P 1'
#
loop_
_entity.id
_entity.type
_entity.pdbx_description
1 polymer ?
#
loop_
_entity_poly.entity_id
_entity_poly.type
_entity_poly.pdbx_seq_one_letter_code
_entity_poly.pdbx_strand_id
1 'polypeptide(L)'
;MPSVDAGVRRRPFEEALAAAVARRVSAEEWRQLQVLGLCVPSWCPRAAERPLGWRQVLRRLGLSHGPQVPLLAKVRLRLGPSEAEAGYSLQRLLETRPLEAPAWYLWPAAWPARPPRTAFRMALPTAFYMAFHWGLYITRLHASSRHRVALCAIPKVGLTQFFFMMHRIYGLNKTLDDLSHAASRYDERKVHYSLHYDFWKDPRWKFVVFVRDPLERFLSAFLDKCLKLSTHCREDHRRGWENVTDRSGLPEKVRAFDFFVAQPVPTLGMLEDDHWILQAVYIEFGCSFWWQRLDFVGLLTADKAAVNFQVREMLHGVFGFSWRSAVQLADEFFPKRGFSTEVDADHSNIYREGQQDRATAALRTFYRKKDTLHRVLRYVWQDYVAFRMRLPRWAQPLANVSL
;
A
#
# COMPACT_ATOMS: atom_id res chain seq x y z
N MET A 1 2.20 -62.11 -33.14
CA MET A 1 2.69 -60.91 -32.42
C MET A 1 3.99 -60.44 -33.08
N PRO A 2 3.99 -59.26 -33.70
CA PRO A 2 5.21 -58.46 -33.84
C PRO A 2 5.05 -57.11 -33.14
N SER A 3 6.13 -56.64 -32.50
CA SER A 3 6.23 -55.35 -31.83
C SER A 3 6.23 -54.21 -32.84
N VAL A 4 5.42 -53.19 -32.61
CA VAL A 4 5.44 -51.93 -33.37
C VAL A 4 6.16 -50.89 -32.53
N ASP A 5 7.29 -50.43 -33.06
CA ASP A 5 8.09 -49.31 -32.58
C ASP A 5 7.26 -48.01 -32.50
N ALA A 6 7.20 -47.41 -31.32
CA ALA A 6 6.56 -46.11 -31.09
C ALA A 6 7.61 -44.98 -31.05
N GLY A 7 8.21 -44.71 -32.21
CA GLY A 7 9.01 -43.51 -32.44
C GLY A 7 8.15 -42.35 -32.93
N VAL A 8 7.37 -41.70 -32.05
CA VAL A 8 6.67 -40.44 -32.39
C VAL A 8 7.35 -39.26 -31.72
N ARG A 9 8.05 -38.48 -32.55
CA ARG A 9 8.74 -37.23 -32.22
C ARG A 9 7.76 -36.19 -31.67
N ARG A 10 7.74 -35.98 -30.36
CA ARG A 10 7.19 -34.77 -29.70
C ARG A 10 8.30 -33.75 -29.47
N ARG A 11 8.70 -32.95 -30.48
CA ARG A 11 9.64 -31.80 -30.29
C ARG A 11 9.51 -30.57 -31.23
N PRO A 12 8.79 -30.55 -32.37
CA PRO A 12 8.91 -29.38 -33.25
C PRO A 12 8.23 -28.09 -32.73
N PHE A 13 7.12 -28.20 -31.99
CA PHE A 13 6.28 -27.05 -31.67
C PHE A 13 6.69 -26.31 -30.40
N GLU A 14 7.06 -27.04 -29.34
CA GLU A 14 7.56 -26.46 -28.09
C GLU A 14 8.91 -25.74 -28.31
N GLU A 15 9.78 -26.31 -29.16
CA GLU A 15 11.05 -25.67 -29.55
C GLU A 15 10.82 -24.46 -30.46
N ALA A 16 9.84 -24.50 -31.37
CA ALA A 16 9.51 -23.37 -32.25
C ALA A 16 8.88 -22.19 -31.47
N LEU A 17 8.01 -22.48 -30.50
CA LEU A 17 7.39 -21.45 -29.65
C LEU A 17 8.40 -20.86 -28.67
N ALA A 18 9.22 -21.69 -28.03
CA ALA A 18 10.32 -21.23 -27.19
C ALA A 18 11.34 -20.40 -27.98
N ALA A 19 11.66 -20.78 -29.22
CA ALA A 19 12.58 -20.04 -30.09
C ALA A 19 11.97 -18.72 -30.61
N ALA A 20 10.68 -18.68 -30.96
CA ALA A 20 10.01 -17.46 -31.40
C ALA A 20 9.86 -16.43 -30.26
N VAL A 21 9.67 -16.91 -29.04
CA VAL A 21 9.55 -16.11 -27.82
C VAL A 21 10.91 -15.63 -27.31
N ALA A 22 11.92 -16.50 -27.30
CA ALA A 22 13.29 -16.16 -26.89
C ALA A 22 14.02 -15.21 -27.87
N ARG A 23 13.58 -15.14 -29.13
CA ARG A 23 14.15 -14.21 -30.14
C ARG A 23 13.72 -12.75 -29.98
N ARG A 24 12.70 -12.45 -29.16
CA ARG A 24 12.08 -11.11 -29.11
C ARG A 24 11.95 -10.49 -27.72
N VAL A 25 12.15 -11.30 -26.68
CA VAL A 25 12.17 -10.87 -25.29
C VAL A 25 13.32 -11.65 -24.65
N SER A 26 14.31 -10.95 -24.09
CA SER A 26 15.47 -11.62 -23.50
C SER A 26 15.02 -12.57 -22.37
N ALA A 27 15.78 -13.64 -22.14
CA ALA A 27 15.53 -14.54 -21.01
C ALA A 27 15.51 -13.78 -19.65
N GLU A 28 16.18 -12.64 -19.58
CA GLU A 28 16.19 -11.68 -18.47
C GLU A 28 14.82 -10.99 -18.29
N GLU A 29 14.21 -10.49 -19.38
CA GLU A 29 12.89 -9.85 -19.37
C GLU A 29 11.76 -10.86 -19.08
N TRP A 30 11.91 -12.11 -19.51
CA TRP A 30 10.98 -13.20 -19.18
C TRP A 30 10.98 -13.55 -17.69
N ARG A 31 12.12 -13.43 -17.00
CA ARG A 31 12.21 -13.67 -15.55
C ARG A 31 11.53 -12.58 -14.73
N GLN A 32 11.28 -11.42 -15.31
CA GLN A 32 10.67 -10.27 -14.62
C GLN A 32 9.13 -10.22 -14.75
N LEU A 33 8.53 -11.02 -15.65
CA LEU A 33 7.08 -11.06 -15.85
C LEU A 33 6.41 -12.07 -14.89
N GLN A 34 5.76 -11.57 -13.85
CA GLN A 34 4.88 -12.38 -13.00
C GLN A 34 3.47 -12.45 -13.61
N VAL A 35 3.05 -13.62 -14.06
CA VAL A 35 1.68 -13.88 -14.56
C VAL A 35 0.86 -14.51 -13.42
N LEU A 36 -0.27 -13.90 -13.05
CA LEU A 36 -1.02 -14.22 -11.82
C LEU A 36 -2.26 -15.13 -12.01
N GLY A 37 -2.54 -15.65 -13.21
CA GLY A 37 -3.59 -16.65 -13.44
C GLY A 37 -4.14 -16.73 -14.88
N LEU A 38 -4.91 -17.79 -15.18
CA LEU A 38 -5.52 -18.10 -16.49
C LEU A 38 -6.98 -18.57 -16.32
N CYS A 39 -7.90 -18.22 -17.23
CA CYS A 39 -9.28 -18.75 -17.25
C CYS A 39 -9.69 -19.09 -18.69
N VAL A 40 -10.38 -20.23 -18.86
CA VAL A 40 -10.92 -20.71 -20.15
C VAL A 40 -12.42 -20.39 -20.21
N PRO A 41 -12.96 -19.87 -21.34
CA PRO A 41 -14.32 -19.32 -21.42
C PRO A 41 -15.48 -20.25 -21.01
N SER A 42 -15.30 -21.56 -21.07
CA SER A 42 -16.32 -22.54 -20.72
C SER A 42 -16.55 -22.68 -19.20
N TRP A 43 -15.62 -22.21 -18.36
CA TRP A 43 -15.57 -22.58 -16.92
C TRP A 43 -15.69 -21.41 -15.94
N CYS A 44 -15.86 -20.16 -16.41
CA CYS A 44 -16.02 -18.99 -15.54
C CYS A 44 -17.30 -18.19 -15.91
N PRO A 45 -18.17 -17.82 -14.94
CA PRO A 45 -19.31 -16.95 -15.20
C PRO A 45 -18.88 -15.52 -15.62
N ARG A 46 -19.56 -14.92 -16.62
CA ARG A 46 -19.29 -13.55 -17.14
C ARG A 46 -19.24 -12.46 -16.06
N ALA A 47 -19.91 -12.67 -14.93
CA ALA A 47 -19.89 -11.73 -13.81
C ALA A 47 -18.49 -11.57 -13.17
N ALA A 48 -17.59 -12.54 -13.37
CA ALA A 48 -16.23 -12.48 -12.84
C ALA A 48 -15.30 -11.58 -13.68
N GLU A 49 -15.66 -11.17 -14.90
CA GLU A 49 -14.74 -10.75 -15.98
C GLU A 49 -14.21 -9.29 -16.00
N ARG A 50 -14.44 -8.44 -15.00
CA ARG A 50 -13.82 -7.10 -15.00
C ARG A 50 -12.51 -7.14 -14.21
N PRO A 51 -11.35 -6.58 -14.63
CA PRO A 51 -10.89 -5.98 -15.92
C PRO A 51 -9.46 -6.42 -16.41
N LEU A 52 -9.11 -6.35 -17.72
CA LEU A 52 -7.76 -5.93 -18.21
C LEU A 52 -7.54 -5.79 -19.73
N GLY A 53 -6.49 -5.05 -20.11
CA GLY A 53 -6.03 -4.79 -21.46
C GLY A 53 -4.63 -5.31 -21.84
N TRP A 54 -4.67 -6.33 -22.68
CA TRP A 54 -3.54 -6.93 -23.39
C TRP A 54 -3.18 -6.20 -24.70
N ARG A 55 -3.91 -5.14 -25.05
CA ARG A 55 -3.85 -4.53 -26.39
C ARG A 55 -2.54 -3.83 -26.72
N GLN A 56 -1.83 -3.28 -25.72
CA GLN A 56 -0.51 -2.70 -25.96
C GLN A 56 0.55 -3.77 -26.22
N VAL A 57 0.42 -4.95 -25.61
CA VAL A 57 1.31 -6.08 -25.83
C VAL A 57 1.06 -6.71 -27.20
N LEU A 58 -0.21 -6.95 -27.56
CA LEU A 58 -0.57 -7.46 -28.89
C LEU A 58 -0.21 -6.50 -30.04
N ARG A 59 -0.33 -5.18 -29.86
CA ARG A 59 0.15 -4.20 -30.86
C ARG A 59 1.65 -4.26 -31.05
N ARG A 60 2.44 -4.41 -29.98
CA ARG A 60 3.90 -4.57 -30.07
C ARG A 60 4.32 -5.89 -30.70
N LEU A 61 3.43 -6.89 -30.68
CA LEU A 61 3.62 -8.19 -31.32
C LEU A 61 2.97 -8.29 -32.72
N GLY A 62 2.29 -7.25 -33.20
CA GLY A 62 1.71 -7.17 -34.56
C GLY A 62 0.31 -7.80 -34.75
N LEU A 63 -0.48 -8.00 -33.68
CA LEU A 63 -1.64 -8.90 -33.67
C LEU A 63 -3.01 -8.26 -33.36
N SER A 64 -3.39 -7.05 -33.83
CA SER A 64 -4.80 -6.62 -33.61
C SER A 64 -5.40 -5.53 -34.52
N HIS A 65 -6.61 -5.79 -35.05
CA HIS A 65 -7.63 -4.83 -35.52
C HIS A 65 -8.85 -4.82 -34.55
N GLY A 66 -9.28 -3.65 -34.04
CA GLY A 66 -10.54 -3.50 -33.27
C GLY A 66 -10.60 -2.33 -32.25
N PRO A 67 -11.80 -1.90 -31.77
CA PRO A 67 -12.07 -0.58 -31.17
C PRO A 67 -11.88 -0.47 -29.63
N GLN A 68 -11.58 0.75 -29.15
CA GLN A 68 -10.96 1.16 -27.87
C GLN A 68 -11.86 1.17 -26.61
N VAL A 69 -11.38 0.67 -25.46
CA VAL A 69 -11.93 0.83 -24.08
C VAL A 69 -10.79 0.75 -23.02
N PRO A 70 -10.81 1.46 -21.87
CA PRO A 70 -9.66 1.59 -20.95
C PRO A 70 -9.58 0.53 -19.82
N LEU A 71 -8.40 0.49 -19.18
CA LEU A 71 -7.73 -0.61 -18.50
C LEU A 71 -7.70 -0.48 -16.96
N LEU A 72 -7.69 -1.62 -16.25
CA LEU A 72 -7.38 -1.76 -14.81
C LEU A 72 -6.69 -3.12 -14.57
N ALA A 73 -5.57 -3.20 -13.85
CA ALA A 73 -4.65 -4.35 -13.78
C ALA A 73 -5.06 -5.58 -12.93
N LYS A 74 -5.37 -6.70 -13.62
CA LYS A 74 -5.09 -8.15 -13.42
C LYS A 74 -5.17 -8.90 -14.79
N VAL A 75 -4.11 -9.49 -15.35
CA VAL A 75 -4.18 -10.12 -16.70
C VAL A 75 -4.97 -11.41 -16.62
N ARG A 76 -6.14 -11.41 -17.24
CA ARG A 76 -6.86 -12.62 -17.64
C ARG A 76 -6.73 -12.80 -19.13
N LEU A 77 -6.03 -13.85 -19.53
CA LEU A 77 -5.90 -14.25 -20.93
C LEU A 77 -7.24 -14.81 -21.40
N ARG A 78 -7.83 -14.16 -22.42
CA ARG A 78 -8.94 -14.74 -23.19
C ARG A 78 -8.33 -15.39 -24.42
N LEU A 79 -8.19 -16.71 -24.36
CA LEU A 79 -7.67 -17.53 -25.43
C LEU A 79 -8.82 -18.00 -26.32
N GLY A 80 -8.63 -17.95 -27.64
CA GLY A 80 -9.57 -18.53 -28.59
C GLY A 80 -9.66 -20.05 -28.43
N PRO A 81 -10.69 -20.72 -28.98
CA PRO A 81 -10.82 -22.17 -28.92
C PRO A 81 -9.57 -22.93 -29.42
N SER A 82 -8.84 -22.35 -30.38
CA SER A 82 -7.58 -22.89 -30.93
C SER A 82 -6.36 -22.71 -30.01
N GLU A 83 -6.48 -21.94 -28.92
CA GLU A 83 -5.39 -21.58 -28.01
C GLU A 83 -5.59 -22.19 -26.60
N ALA A 84 -6.67 -22.96 -26.40
CA ALA A 84 -7.03 -23.54 -25.11
C ALA A 84 -5.95 -24.46 -24.53
N GLU A 85 -5.22 -25.18 -25.37
CA GLU A 85 -4.17 -26.12 -24.97
C GLU A 85 -2.88 -25.39 -24.51
N ALA A 86 -2.53 -24.27 -25.15
CA ALA A 86 -1.47 -23.37 -24.71
C ALA A 86 -1.83 -22.69 -23.38
N GLY A 87 -3.11 -22.34 -23.21
CA GLY A 87 -3.65 -21.86 -21.95
C GLY A 87 -3.51 -22.86 -20.81
N TYR A 88 -3.95 -24.10 -21.04
CA TYR A 88 -3.86 -25.18 -20.07
C TYR A 88 -2.40 -25.46 -19.65
N SER A 89 -1.48 -25.42 -20.61
CA SER A 89 -0.04 -25.59 -20.35
C SER A 89 0.53 -24.45 -19.51
N LEU A 90 0.17 -23.19 -19.81
CA LEU A 90 0.59 -22.02 -19.04
C LEU A 90 -0.01 -22.02 -17.63
N GLN A 91 -1.28 -22.40 -17.47
CA GLN A 91 -1.93 -22.55 -16.16
C GLN A 91 -1.18 -23.58 -15.30
N ARG A 92 -0.89 -24.77 -15.85
CA ARG A 92 -0.07 -25.78 -15.15
C ARG A 92 1.30 -25.24 -14.75
N LEU A 93 1.92 -24.43 -15.61
CA LEU A 93 3.24 -23.85 -15.34
C LEU A 93 3.22 -22.77 -14.24
N LEU A 94 2.10 -22.06 -14.11
CA LEU A 94 1.85 -21.09 -13.04
C LEU A 94 1.37 -21.74 -11.74
N GLU A 95 0.67 -22.85 -11.80
CA GLU A 95 0.27 -23.66 -10.63
C GLU A 95 1.45 -24.45 -10.05
N THR A 96 2.42 -24.81 -10.88
CA THR A 96 3.65 -25.53 -10.45
C THR A 96 4.75 -24.60 -9.94
N ARG A 97 4.64 -23.28 -10.16
CA ARG A 97 5.52 -22.30 -9.53
C ARG A 97 4.78 -21.63 -8.38
N PRO A 98 5.31 -21.64 -7.15
CA PRO A 98 4.80 -20.74 -6.13
C PRO A 98 5.03 -19.32 -6.65
N LEU A 99 3.97 -18.68 -7.13
CA LEU A 99 3.95 -17.24 -7.38
C LEU A 99 4.09 -16.59 -6.01
N GLU A 100 5.34 -16.42 -5.56
CA GLU A 100 5.64 -15.52 -4.48
C GLU A 100 5.27 -14.13 -5.00
N ALA A 101 4.04 -13.69 -4.66
CA ALA A 101 3.66 -12.31 -4.80
C ALA A 101 4.79 -11.47 -4.18
N PRO A 102 5.20 -10.35 -4.83
CA PRO A 102 6.27 -9.54 -4.30
C PRO A 102 5.97 -9.23 -2.83
N ALA A 103 6.96 -9.28 -1.95
CA ALA A 103 6.73 -9.14 -0.50
C ALA A 103 5.99 -7.84 -0.10
N TRP A 104 5.93 -6.86 -1.01
CA TRP A 104 5.22 -5.59 -0.85
C TRP A 104 3.76 -5.59 -1.34
N TYR A 105 3.31 -6.60 -2.10
CA TYR A 105 1.95 -6.67 -2.63
C TYR A 105 0.99 -7.26 -1.60
N LEU A 106 0.09 -6.44 -1.08
CA LEU A 106 -1.00 -6.88 -0.22
C LEU A 106 -2.17 -7.32 -1.09
N TRP A 107 -2.68 -8.53 -0.88
CA TRP A 107 -3.81 -9.08 -1.63
C TRP A 107 -5.11 -8.90 -0.83
N PRO A 108 -5.95 -7.88 -1.14
CA PRO A 108 -7.11 -7.57 -0.31
C PRO A 108 -8.20 -8.65 -0.40
N ALA A 109 -8.35 -9.27 -1.57
CA ALA A 109 -9.31 -10.35 -1.79
C ALA A 109 -8.97 -11.68 -1.07
N ALA A 110 -7.81 -11.77 -0.41
CA ALA A 110 -7.40 -12.91 0.39
C ALA A 110 -7.67 -12.62 1.87
N TRP A 111 -7.98 -11.37 2.22
CA TRP A 111 -8.34 -10.98 3.57
C TRP A 111 -9.73 -11.54 3.92
N PRO A 112 -9.95 -11.92 5.19
CA PRO A 112 -11.25 -12.36 5.63
C PRO A 112 -12.29 -11.25 5.38
N ALA A 113 -13.49 -11.62 4.94
CA ALA A 113 -14.57 -10.68 4.65
C ALA A 113 -14.83 -9.75 5.86
N ARG A 114 -14.82 -10.30 7.07
CA ARG A 114 -14.64 -9.48 8.26
C ARG A 114 -13.51 -10.08 9.06
N PRO A 115 -12.47 -9.32 9.42
CA PRO A 115 -11.60 -9.74 10.49
C PRO A 115 -12.47 -10.07 11.72
N PRO A 116 -12.09 -11.07 12.52
CA PRO A 116 -12.89 -11.48 13.68
C PRO A 116 -13.31 -10.25 14.50
N ARG A 117 -14.56 -10.15 14.97
CA ARG A 117 -14.98 -9.02 15.83
C ARG A 117 -14.07 -8.86 17.06
N THR A 118 -13.43 -9.94 17.48
CA THR A 118 -12.40 -9.97 18.53
C THR A 118 -11.07 -9.35 18.09
N ALA A 119 -10.75 -9.35 16.80
CA ALA A 119 -9.53 -8.77 16.26
C ALA A 119 -9.50 -7.24 16.39
N PHE A 120 -10.67 -6.59 16.45
CA PHE A 120 -10.78 -5.13 16.61
C PHE A 120 -11.73 -4.76 17.75
N ARG A 121 -11.35 -5.07 18.99
CA ARG A 121 -11.94 -4.35 20.12
C ARG A 121 -11.33 -2.95 20.14
N MET A 122 -11.96 -2.02 19.44
CA MET A 122 -11.68 -0.60 19.64
C MET A 122 -11.98 -0.24 21.09
N ALA A 123 -11.07 0.48 21.73
CA ALA A 123 -11.37 1.10 23.00
C ALA A 123 -12.48 2.13 22.81
N LEU A 124 -13.41 2.22 23.78
CA LEU A 124 -14.49 3.21 23.75
C LEU A 124 -14.00 4.65 23.47
N PRO A 125 -12.86 5.11 24.03
CA PRO A 125 -12.30 6.41 23.67
C PRO A 125 -11.97 6.56 22.18
N THR A 126 -11.41 5.54 21.53
CA THR A 126 -11.13 5.58 20.08
C THR A 126 -12.41 5.61 19.26
N ALA A 127 -13.42 4.84 19.65
CA ALA A 127 -14.73 4.87 18.99
C ALA A 127 -15.39 6.25 19.13
N PHE A 128 -15.33 6.84 20.33
CA PHE A 128 -15.85 8.17 20.60
C PHE A 128 -15.09 9.25 19.83
N TYR A 129 -13.75 9.22 19.88
CA TYR A 129 -12.89 10.11 19.11
C TYR A 129 -13.23 10.04 17.63
N MET A 130 -13.31 8.83 17.08
CA MET A 130 -13.67 8.62 15.68
C MET A 130 -15.06 9.18 15.39
N ALA A 131 -16.09 8.88 16.20
CA ALA A 131 -17.45 9.37 15.98
C ALA A 131 -17.57 10.90 16.10
N PHE A 132 -16.96 11.49 17.11
CA PHE A 132 -16.99 12.93 17.36
C PHE A 132 -16.23 13.71 16.28
N HIS A 133 -15.02 13.26 15.93
CA HIS A 133 -14.26 13.88 14.86
C HIS A 133 -14.77 13.52 13.46
N TRP A 134 -15.50 12.41 13.30
CA TRP A 134 -16.29 12.12 12.09
C TRP A 134 -17.37 13.17 11.89
N GLY A 135 -18.07 13.55 12.96
CA GLY A 135 -19.08 14.61 12.93
C GLY A 135 -18.50 16.01 12.68
N LEU A 136 -17.21 16.23 13.00
CA LEU A 136 -16.58 17.56 13.03
C LEU A 136 -15.48 17.78 11.97
N TYR A 137 -15.68 17.32 10.73
CA TYR A 137 -14.95 17.88 9.56
C TYR A 137 -13.43 17.70 9.56
N ILE A 138 -12.91 16.47 9.68
CA ILE A 138 -11.52 16.21 9.33
C ILE A 138 -11.48 15.24 8.14
N THR A 139 -10.96 15.75 7.04
CA THR A 139 -10.65 15.08 5.77
C THR A 139 -9.79 13.84 6.01
N ARG A 140 -10.42 12.68 6.22
CA ARG A 140 -9.70 11.39 6.31
C ARG A 140 -9.61 10.66 4.98
N LEU A 141 -9.96 11.34 3.89
CA LEU A 141 -9.80 10.83 2.55
C LEU A 141 -9.53 11.94 1.53
N HIS A 142 -8.76 11.62 0.50
CA HIS A 142 -8.65 12.42 -0.71
C HIS A 142 -9.56 11.80 -1.77
N ALA A 143 -10.67 12.47 -2.08
CA ALA A 143 -11.66 12.01 -3.06
C ALA A 143 -11.64 12.83 -4.34
N SER A 144 -11.56 12.15 -5.48
CA SER A 144 -11.66 12.70 -6.82
C SER A 144 -12.97 12.28 -7.46
N SER A 145 -13.93 13.18 -7.57
CA SER A 145 -15.21 12.91 -8.25
C SER A 145 -15.02 12.62 -9.74
N ARG A 146 -14.09 13.32 -10.39
CA ARG A 146 -13.72 13.13 -11.80
C ARG A 146 -13.25 11.71 -12.09
N HIS A 147 -12.40 11.17 -11.23
CA HIS A 147 -11.86 9.81 -11.38
C HIS A 147 -12.69 8.76 -10.63
N ARG A 148 -13.66 9.18 -9.81
CA ARG A 148 -14.42 8.35 -8.85
C ARG A 148 -13.51 7.53 -7.97
N VAL A 149 -12.48 8.14 -7.39
CA VAL A 149 -11.54 7.49 -6.48
C VAL A 149 -11.58 8.17 -5.12
N ALA A 150 -11.59 7.39 -4.04
CA ALA A 150 -11.38 7.84 -2.68
C ALA A 150 -10.14 7.15 -2.09
N LEU A 151 -9.13 7.94 -1.74
CA LEU A 151 -7.90 7.50 -1.09
C LEU A 151 -7.99 7.72 0.42
N CYS A 152 -7.89 6.68 1.24
CA CYS A 152 -7.90 6.78 2.71
C CYS A 152 -6.61 7.44 3.22
N ALA A 153 -6.75 8.54 3.95
CA ALA A 153 -5.68 9.38 4.44
C ALA A 153 -5.19 8.92 5.83
N ILE A 154 -4.59 7.72 5.89
CA ILE A 154 -4.02 7.21 7.13
C ILE A 154 -2.76 8.03 7.49
N PRO A 155 -2.62 8.55 8.72
CA PRO A 155 -1.42 9.28 9.08
C PRO A 155 -0.16 8.40 8.99
N LYS A 156 0.96 9.03 8.64
CA LYS A 156 2.29 8.41 8.54
C LYS A 156 2.47 7.37 7.43
N VAL A 157 1.57 7.34 6.43
CA VAL A 157 1.70 6.51 5.20
C VAL A 157 2.05 7.33 3.95
N GLY A 158 2.79 8.44 4.11
CA GLY A 158 3.18 9.31 2.97
C GLY A 158 2.08 10.27 2.53
N LEU A 159 1.23 10.69 3.49
CA LEU A 159 0.03 11.47 3.23
C LEU A 159 0.33 12.82 2.59
N THR A 160 1.42 13.49 2.96
CA THR A 160 1.82 14.78 2.37
C THR A 160 2.09 14.68 0.86
N GLN A 161 2.73 13.60 0.43
CA GLN A 161 3.04 13.32 -0.97
C GLN A 161 1.76 12.98 -1.74
N PHE A 162 0.88 12.16 -1.15
CA PHE A 162 -0.44 11.91 -1.71
C PHE A 162 -1.29 13.18 -1.81
N PHE A 163 -1.23 14.06 -0.81
CA PHE A 163 -1.92 15.34 -0.83
C PHE A 163 -1.50 16.16 -2.06
N PHE A 164 -0.20 16.41 -2.23
CA PHE A 164 0.28 17.19 -3.38
C PHE A 164 -0.06 16.54 -4.72
N MET A 165 0.08 15.22 -4.82
CA MET A 165 -0.30 14.48 -6.03
C MET A 165 -1.80 14.62 -6.35
N MET A 166 -2.67 14.51 -5.34
CA MET A 166 -4.12 14.64 -5.53
C MET A 166 -4.50 16.06 -5.95
N HIS A 167 -3.87 17.09 -5.37
CA HIS A 167 -4.04 18.47 -5.81
C HIS A 167 -3.56 18.69 -7.25
N ARG A 168 -2.40 18.11 -7.61
CA ARG A 168 -1.89 18.15 -8.98
C ARG A 168 -2.88 17.52 -9.97
N ILE A 169 -3.52 16.40 -9.60
CA ILE A 169 -4.57 15.74 -10.39
C ILE A 169 -5.79 16.65 -10.60
N TYR A 170 -6.12 17.51 -9.64
CA TYR A 170 -7.18 18.53 -9.78
C TYR A 170 -6.76 19.76 -10.59
N GLY A 171 -5.52 19.82 -11.07
CA GLY A 171 -4.98 21.02 -11.71
C GLY A 171 -4.66 22.13 -10.73
N LEU A 172 -4.55 21.83 -9.44
CA LEU A 172 -4.13 22.76 -8.39
C LEU A 172 -2.63 22.57 -8.13
N ASN A 173 -1.89 23.67 -8.07
CA ASN A 173 -0.47 23.64 -7.71
C ASN A 173 -0.32 24.10 -6.25
N LYS A 174 -0.55 23.17 -5.32
CA LYS A 174 -0.45 23.43 -3.87
C LYS A 174 0.99 23.30 -3.39
N THR A 175 1.39 24.21 -2.52
CA THR A 175 2.69 24.24 -1.85
C THR A 175 2.58 23.77 -0.39
N LEU A 176 3.71 23.58 0.28
CA LEU A 176 3.69 23.30 1.73
C LEU A 176 3.06 24.45 2.53
N ASP A 177 3.28 25.68 2.08
CA ASP A 177 2.71 26.84 2.76
C ASP A 177 1.18 26.78 2.73
N ASP A 178 0.61 26.37 1.59
CA ASP A 178 -0.84 26.10 1.51
C ASP A 178 -1.30 25.08 2.54
N LEU A 179 -0.53 24.01 2.80
CA LEU A 179 -0.89 23.02 3.81
C LEU A 179 -0.95 23.61 5.22
N SER A 180 -0.16 24.64 5.52
CA SER A 180 -0.08 25.24 6.85
C SER A 180 -1.24 26.20 7.13
N HIS A 181 -1.87 26.74 6.09
CA HIS A 181 -2.96 27.71 6.22
C HIS A 181 -4.32 27.04 6.43
N ALA A 182 -4.98 27.34 7.55
CA ALA A 182 -6.29 26.76 7.90
C ALA A 182 -7.39 27.04 6.86
N ALA A 183 -7.30 28.16 6.14
CA ALA A 183 -8.24 28.56 5.10
C ALA A 183 -8.21 27.64 3.87
N SER A 184 -7.02 27.18 3.44
CA SER A 184 -6.90 26.25 2.31
C SER A 184 -7.58 24.91 2.64
N ARG A 185 -7.42 24.46 3.89
CA ARG A 185 -8.04 23.24 4.42
C ARG A 185 -9.55 23.40 4.59
N TYR A 186 -10.07 24.63 4.71
CA TYR A 186 -11.50 24.86 4.92
C TYR A 186 -12.32 24.71 3.64
N ASP A 187 -11.84 25.19 2.50
CA ASP A 187 -12.53 25.02 1.22
C ASP A 187 -12.55 23.56 0.78
N GLU A 188 -11.47 22.82 1.05
CA GLU A 188 -11.42 21.37 0.85
C GLU A 188 -12.42 20.62 1.72
N ARG A 189 -12.61 21.03 2.99
CA ARG A 189 -13.61 20.42 3.88
C ARG A 189 -15.01 20.46 3.28
N LYS A 190 -15.40 21.55 2.62
CA LYS A 190 -16.73 21.67 1.99
C LYS A 190 -16.91 20.69 0.82
N VAL A 191 -15.89 20.54 -0.02
CA VAL A 191 -15.91 19.59 -1.15
C VAL A 191 -15.92 18.15 -0.66
N HIS A 192 -15.13 17.83 0.36
CA HIS A 192 -15.10 16.49 0.93
C HIS A 192 -16.39 16.14 1.71
N TYR A 193 -17.00 17.13 2.38
CA TYR A 193 -18.26 16.94 3.11
C TYR A 193 -19.42 16.57 2.16
N SER A 194 -19.52 17.24 1.01
CA SER A 194 -20.58 16.93 0.03
C SER A 194 -20.37 15.58 -0.67
N LEU A 195 -19.12 15.15 -0.85
CA LEU A 195 -18.81 13.84 -1.45
C LEU A 195 -19.08 12.67 -0.50
N HIS A 196 -19.00 12.88 0.83
CA HIS A 196 -19.00 11.81 1.83
C HIS A 196 -20.32 11.02 1.93
N TYR A 197 -21.46 11.61 1.58
CA TYR A 197 -22.75 10.97 1.81
C TYR A 197 -23.06 9.82 0.84
N ASP A 198 -22.49 9.80 -0.36
CA ASP A 198 -22.96 8.90 -1.43
C ASP A 198 -21.89 8.08 -2.16
N PHE A 199 -20.59 8.38 -2.03
CA PHE A 199 -19.58 7.61 -2.77
C PHE A 199 -19.59 6.11 -2.42
N TRP A 200 -19.94 5.75 -1.18
CA TRP A 200 -19.96 4.37 -0.72
C TRP A 200 -21.15 3.60 -1.32
N LYS A 201 -22.24 4.30 -1.63
CA LYS A 201 -23.44 3.76 -2.29
C LYS A 201 -23.22 3.55 -3.78
N ASP A 202 -22.37 4.37 -4.42
CA ASP A 202 -22.10 4.26 -5.84
C ASP A 202 -21.01 3.19 -6.12
N PRO A 203 -21.36 2.06 -6.76
CA PRO A 203 -20.41 0.97 -7.01
C PRO A 203 -19.29 1.34 -8.00
N ARG A 204 -19.40 2.50 -8.67
CA ARG A 204 -18.40 2.99 -9.62
C ARG A 204 -17.23 3.67 -8.91
N TRP A 205 -17.38 4.05 -7.64
CA TRP A 205 -16.29 4.57 -6.84
C TRP A 205 -15.27 3.50 -6.52
N LYS A 206 -14.03 3.94 -6.44
CA LYS A 206 -12.85 3.13 -6.19
C LYS A 206 -12.19 3.51 -4.88
N PHE A 207 -11.85 2.51 -4.08
CA PHE A 207 -11.31 2.71 -2.75
C PHE A 207 -9.85 2.32 -2.71
N VAL A 208 -9.02 3.27 -2.34
CA VAL A 208 -7.58 3.11 -2.32
C VAL A 208 -7.08 3.37 -0.91
N VAL A 209 -6.14 2.55 -0.47
CA VAL A 209 -5.42 2.80 0.78
C VAL A 209 -3.94 2.50 0.59
N PHE A 210 -3.10 3.26 1.28
CA PHE A 210 -1.73 2.87 1.54
C PHE A 210 -1.57 2.62 3.03
N VAL A 211 -0.89 1.54 3.36
CA VAL A 211 -0.50 1.18 4.73
C VAL A 211 1.02 1.18 4.83
N ARG A 212 1.54 1.10 6.04
CA ARG A 212 2.97 1.03 6.35
C ARG A 212 3.23 -0.08 7.35
N ASP A 213 4.45 -0.59 7.40
CA ASP A 213 4.85 -1.52 8.47
C ASP A 213 4.43 -0.94 9.85
N PRO A 214 3.70 -1.70 10.68
CA PRO A 214 3.13 -1.15 11.91
C PRO A 214 4.15 -0.63 12.92
N LEU A 215 5.31 -1.29 13.08
CA LEU A 215 6.39 -0.82 13.97
C LEU A 215 7.02 0.48 13.46
N GLU A 216 7.18 0.55 12.15
CA GLU A 216 7.75 1.71 11.49
C GLU A 216 6.80 2.92 11.53
N ARG A 217 5.50 2.69 11.32
CA ARG A 217 4.46 3.73 11.46
C ARG A 217 4.44 4.29 12.89
N PHE A 218 4.49 3.40 13.89
CA PHE A 218 4.51 3.79 15.29
C PHE A 218 5.73 4.67 15.63
N LEU A 219 6.92 4.27 15.18
CA LEU A 219 8.13 5.07 15.37
C LEU A 219 8.02 6.41 14.64
N SER A 220 7.48 6.42 13.42
CA SER A 220 7.26 7.66 12.66
C SER A 220 6.28 8.61 13.35
N ALA A 221 5.25 8.10 14.03
CA ALA A 221 4.34 8.89 14.85
C ALA A 221 5.08 9.50 16.05
N PHE A 222 5.89 8.71 16.76
CA PHE A 222 6.72 9.21 17.87
C PHE A 222 7.68 10.31 17.42
N LEU A 223 8.49 10.05 16.39
CA LEU A 223 9.48 11.04 15.93
C LEU A 223 8.84 12.34 15.46
N ASP A 224 7.63 12.29 14.90
CA ASP A 224 6.94 13.50 14.43
C ASP A 224 6.15 14.22 15.51
N LYS A 225 5.45 13.50 16.40
CA LYS A 225 4.51 14.11 17.37
C LYS A 225 5.13 14.36 18.74
N CYS A 226 6.08 13.52 19.12
CA CYS A 226 6.68 13.57 20.43
C CYS A 226 7.99 14.35 20.47
N LEU A 227 8.76 14.36 19.37
CA LEU A 227 10.05 15.07 19.33
C LEU A 227 9.96 16.46 18.70
N LYS A 228 9.03 16.70 17.76
CA LYS A 228 8.79 18.06 17.28
C LYS A 228 7.94 18.79 18.32
N LEU A 229 8.10 20.11 18.42
CA LEU A 229 7.27 20.99 19.24
C LEU A 229 5.81 20.91 18.75
N SER A 230 5.09 19.88 19.22
CA SER A 230 3.72 19.60 18.84
C SER A 230 2.92 19.30 20.09
N THR A 231 1.68 19.78 20.12
CA THR A 231 0.74 19.54 21.22
C THR A 231 0.19 18.11 21.24
N HIS A 232 0.52 17.30 20.24
CA HIS A 232 0.00 15.95 20.03
C HIS A 232 0.68 14.88 20.91
N CYS A 233 1.81 15.21 21.52
CA CYS A 233 2.40 14.41 22.59
C CYS A 233 2.26 15.23 23.87
N ARG A 234 1.12 15.01 24.56
CA ARG A 234 0.78 15.71 25.80
C ARG A 234 1.94 15.64 26.81
N GLU A 235 2.04 16.65 27.68
CA GLU A 235 3.16 16.79 28.62
C GLU A 235 3.34 15.57 29.53
N ASP A 236 2.25 14.86 29.86
CA ASP A 236 2.28 13.61 30.62
C ASP A 236 3.04 12.48 29.90
N HIS A 237 2.94 12.40 28.57
CA HIS A 237 3.70 11.46 27.76
C HIS A 237 5.20 11.80 27.73
N ARG A 238 5.55 13.08 27.94
CA ARG A 238 6.93 13.58 27.92
C ARG A 238 7.62 13.52 29.28
N ARG A 239 6.93 13.04 30.32
CA ARG A 239 7.46 12.97 31.68
C ARG A 239 8.78 12.20 31.71
N GLY A 240 9.86 12.87 32.11
CA GLY A 240 11.22 12.32 32.18
C GLY A 240 12.08 12.50 30.92
N TRP A 241 11.57 13.17 29.89
CA TRP A 241 12.31 13.50 28.66
C TRP A 241 11.82 14.80 27.99
N GLU A 242 11.31 15.74 28.78
CA GLU A 242 10.65 16.99 28.37
C GLU A 242 11.55 17.87 27.47
N ASN A 243 12.86 17.82 27.68
CA ASN A 243 13.85 18.60 26.93
C ASN A 243 14.34 17.91 25.65
N VAL A 244 13.92 16.67 25.38
CA VAL A 244 14.34 15.95 24.16
C VAL A 244 13.46 16.38 22.98
N THR A 245 14.10 16.83 21.91
CA THR A 245 13.46 17.34 20.70
C THR A 245 13.94 16.59 19.44
N ASP A 246 13.42 16.96 18.28
CA ASP A 246 13.87 16.47 16.98
C ASP A 246 15.29 16.93 16.63
N ARG A 247 15.84 17.92 17.34
CA ARG A 247 17.24 18.37 17.24
C ARG A 247 18.19 17.64 18.18
N SER A 248 17.68 16.95 19.20
CA SER A 248 18.50 16.18 20.16
C SER A 248 19.31 15.06 19.51
N GLY A 249 20.37 14.63 20.18
CA GLY A 249 21.22 13.52 19.70
C GLY A 249 20.44 12.20 19.63
N LEU A 250 20.86 11.29 18.74
CA LEU A 250 20.22 9.98 18.60
C LEU A 250 20.13 9.21 19.95
N PRO A 251 21.16 9.17 20.82
CA PRO A 251 21.05 8.51 22.12
C PRO A 251 19.94 9.08 23.02
N GLU A 252 19.72 10.40 22.99
CA GLU A 252 18.66 11.07 23.78
C GLU A 252 17.28 10.72 23.25
N LYS A 253 17.09 10.77 21.93
CA LYS A 253 15.84 10.38 21.27
C LYS A 253 15.46 8.94 21.55
N VAL A 254 16.46 8.05 21.55
CA VAL A 254 16.29 6.63 21.84
C VAL A 254 15.93 6.40 23.32
N ARG A 255 16.53 7.15 24.25
CA ARG A 255 16.12 7.13 25.67
C ARG A 255 14.69 7.63 25.85
N ALA A 256 14.33 8.74 25.21
CA ALA A 256 12.97 9.27 25.21
C ALA A 256 11.94 8.25 24.71
N PHE A 257 12.26 7.54 23.61
CA PHE A 257 11.40 6.47 23.09
C PHE A 257 11.25 5.32 24.08
N ASP A 258 12.33 4.90 24.74
CA ASP A 258 12.26 3.86 25.78
C ASP A 258 11.34 4.30 26.94
N PHE A 259 11.45 5.56 27.40
CA PHE A 259 10.56 6.11 28.44
C PHE A 259 9.11 6.15 28.00
N PHE A 260 8.85 6.61 26.77
CA PHE A 260 7.52 6.66 26.17
C PHE A 260 6.87 5.26 26.13
N VAL A 261 7.61 4.25 25.65
CA VAL A 261 7.10 2.87 25.52
C VAL A 261 7.04 2.13 26.86
N ALA A 262 7.79 2.55 27.88
CA ALA A 262 7.73 1.96 29.22
C ALA A 262 6.38 2.20 29.91
N GLN A 263 5.66 3.26 29.53
CA GLN A 263 4.30 3.53 29.98
C GLN A 263 3.30 2.51 29.40
N PRO A 264 2.07 2.41 29.92
CA PRO A 264 1.01 1.61 29.29
C PRO A 264 0.72 2.13 27.88
N VAL A 265 0.98 1.29 26.86
CA VAL A 265 0.65 1.57 25.46
C VAL A 265 -0.54 0.71 25.04
N PRO A 266 -1.61 1.29 24.46
CA PRO A 266 -1.79 2.72 24.18
C PRO A 266 -2.16 3.50 25.45
N THR A 267 -1.71 4.76 25.54
CA THR A 267 -2.23 5.71 26.53
C THR A 267 -3.60 6.24 26.09
N LEU A 268 -4.34 6.90 26.99
CA LEU A 268 -5.61 7.54 26.61
C LEU A 268 -5.43 8.58 25.50
N GLY A 269 -4.37 9.40 25.57
CA GLY A 269 -4.08 10.38 24.52
C GLY A 269 -3.78 9.75 23.16
N MET A 270 -3.17 8.56 23.14
CA MET A 270 -2.96 7.82 21.88
C MET A 270 -4.28 7.29 21.29
N LEU A 271 -5.25 6.93 22.13
CA LEU A 271 -6.56 6.47 21.67
C LEU A 271 -7.40 7.59 21.03
N GLU A 272 -7.05 8.86 21.34
CA GLU A 272 -7.70 10.08 20.87
C GLU A 272 -6.85 10.87 19.85
N ASP A 273 -5.85 10.23 19.24
CA ASP A 273 -5.01 10.86 18.22
C ASP A 273 -4.80 9.92 17.03
N ASP A 274 -5.16 10.41 15.85
CA ASP A 274 -5.16 9.69 14.57
C ASP A 274 -3.80 9.11 14.17
N HIS A 275 -2.69 9.67 14.67
CA HIS A 275 -1.35 9.18 14.37
C HIS A 275 -1.04 7.84 15.03
N TRP A 276 -1.75 7.51 16.12
CA TRP A 276 -1.52 6.30 16.90
C TRP A 276 -2.56 5.23 16.67
N ILE A 277 -3.75 5.59 16.19
CA ILE A 277 -4.82 4.62 15.88
C ILE A 277 -4.32 3.60 14.86
N LEU A 278 -4.61 2.32 15.13
CA LEU A 278 -4.25 1.20 14.26
C LEU A 278 -4.78 1.41 12.84
N GLN A 279 -3.99 1.08 11.82
CA GLN A 279 -4.35 1.37 10.43
C GLN A 279 -5.60 0.60 10.03
N ALA A 280 -5.72 -0.63 10.50
CA ALA A 280 -6.87 -1.47 10.26
C ALA A 280 -8.17 -0.84 10.81
N VAL A 281 -8.09 -0.33 12.04
CA VAL A 281 -9.17 0.44 12.68
C VAL A 281 -9.43 1.74 11.93
N TYR A 282 -8.39 2.41 11.45
CA TYR A 282 -8.50 3.65 10.70
C TYR A 282 -9.22 3.47 9.35
N ILE A 283 -8.96 2.37 8.64
CA ILE A 283 -9.65 2.06 7.38
C ILE A 283 -11.15 1.87 7.63
N GLU A 284 -11.50 1.06 8.63
CA GLU A 284 -12.88 0.69 8.90
C GLU A 284 -13.68 1.85 9.50
N PHE A 285 -13.12 2.58 10.46
CA PHE A 285 -13.85 3.59 11.22
C PHE A 285 -13.46 5.02 10.85
N GLY A 286 -12.19 5.26 10.50
CA GLY A 286 -11.72 6.57 10.06
C GLY A 286 -12.14 6.91 8.64
N CYS A 287 -12.01 5.96 7.72
CA CYS A 287 -12.36 6.14 6.30
C CYS A 287 -13.72 5.54 5.93
N SER A 288 -14.34 4.74 6.80
CA SER A 288 -15.55 3.96 6.48
C SER A 288 -15.40 3.08 5.24
N PHE A 289 -14.19 2.55 5.02
CA PHE A 289 -13.93 1.65 3.91
C PHE A 289 -14.15 0.22 4.38
N TRP A 290 -15.02 -0.50 3.67
CA TRP A 290 -15.16 -1.93 3.88
C TRP A 290 -13.99 -2.64 3.22
N TRP A 291 -13.34 -3.53 3.96
CA TRP A 291 -12.15 -4.26 3.52
C TRP A 291 -12.32 -4.94 2.15
N GLN A 292 -13.51 -5.49 1.87
CA GLN A 292 -13.83 -6.15 0.59
C GLN A 292 -14.11 -5.19 -0.57
N ARG A 293 -14.28 -3.90 -0.27
CA ARG A 293 -14.51 -2.84 -1.25
C ARG A 293 -13.23 -2.13 -1.65
N LEU A 294 -12.08 -2.43 -1.01
CA LEU A 294 -10.79 -1.86 -1.39
C LEU A 294 -10.39 -2.35 -2.80
N ASP A 295 -10.27 -1.41 -3.73
CA ASP A 295 -9.80 -1.67 -5.09
C ASP A 295 -8.27 -1.70 -5.17
N PHE A 296 -7.58 -1.03 -4.24
CA PHE A 296 -6.12 -1.04 -4.16
C PHE A 296 -5.62 -0.84 -2.73
N VAL A 297 -4.62 -1.62 -2.37
CA VAL A 297 -3.89 -1.53 -1.10
C VAL A 297 -2.41 -1.48 -1.42
N GLY A 298 -1.79 -0.31 -1.21
CA GLY A 298 -0.36 -0.15 -1.29
C GLY A 298 0.32 -0.32 0.06
N LEU A 299 1.60 -0.69 0.04
CA LEU A 299 2.49 -0.73 1.18
C LEU A 299 3.61 0.30 0.99
N LEU A 300 3.62 1.33 1.83
CA LEU A 300 4.73 2.24 1.98
C LEU A 300 5.88 1.51 2.68
N THR A 301 7.01 1.39 1.98
CA THR A 301 8.22 0.74 2.49
C THR A 301 9.44 1.62 2.26
N ALA A 302 10.59 1.16 2.79
CA ALA A 302 11.90 1.72 2.52
C ALA A 302 12.29 1.70 1.03
N ASP A 303 11.77 0.73 0.28
CA ASP A 303 12.05 0.59 -1.14
C ASP A 303 11.22 1.60 -1.93
N LYS A 304 11.82 2.77 -2.15
CA LYS A 304 11.20 3.86 -2.92
C LYS A 304 10.85 3.45 -4.35
N ALA A 305 11.61 2.53 -4.96
CA ALA A 305 11.29 2.04 -6.29
C ALA A 305 10.03 1.17 -6.28
N ALA A 306 9.86 0.32 -5.26
CA ALA A 306 8.64 -0.44 -5.06
C ALA A 306 7.44 0.47 -4.75
N VAL A 307 7.60 1.50 -3.91
CA VAL A 307 6.52 2.46 -3.61
C VAL A 307 6.12 3.23 -4.88
N ASN A 308 7.10 3.75 -5.62
CA ASN A 308 6.87 4.42 -6.90
C ASN A 308 6.09 3.51 -7.86
N PHE A 309 6.49 2.25 -8.01
CA PHE A 309 5.78 1.29 -8.86
C PHE A 309 4.34 1.07 -8.41
N GLN A 310 4.09 0.90 -7.12
CA GLN A 310 2.74 0.77 -6.57
C GLN A 310 1.87 1.99 -6.88
N VAL A 311 2.41 3.20 -6.75
CA VAL A 311 1.70 4.44 -7.10
C VAL A 311 1.40 4.52 -8.59
N ARG A 312 2.32 4.07 -9.47
CA ARG A 312 2.06 3.97 -10.92
C ARG A 312 0.91 3.02 -11.22
N GLU A 313 0.92 1.83 -10.63
CA GLU A 313 -0.15 0.84 -10.80
C GLU A 313 -1.50 1.36 -10.29
N MET A 314 -1.49 2.04 -9.15
CA MET A 314 -2.69 2.70 -8.61
C MET A 314 -3.22 3.77 -9.56
N LEU A 315 -2.37 4.65 -10.09
CA LEU A 315 -2.79 5.72 -10.99
C LEU A 315 -3.26 5.18 -12.35
N HIS A 316 -2.51 4.25 -12.94
CA HIS A 316 -2.88 3.68 -14.23
C HIS A 316 -4.12 2.81 -14.12
N GLY A 317 -4.10 1.89 -13.15
CA GLY A 317 -5.21 1.02 -12.86
C GLY A 317 -6.36 1.84 -12.30
N VAL A 318 -6.33 2.17 -11.02
CA VAL A 318 -7.52 2.62 -10.29
C VAL A 318 -8.05 3.96 -10.78
N PHE A 319 -7.18 4.92 -11.05
CA PHE A 319 -7.59 6.25 -11.50
C PHE A 319 -7.86 6.33 -13.01
N GLY A 320 -7.45 5.30 -13.78
CA GLY A 320 -7.63 5.26 -15.23
C GLY A 320 -6.72 6.20 -16.01
N PHE A 321 -5.58 6.62 -15.44
CA PHE A 321 -4.60 7.42 -16.18
C PHE A 321 -3.93 6.61 -17.29
N SER A 322 -3.43 7.28 -18.33
CA SER A 322 -2.50 6.64 -19.28
C SER A 322 -1.24 6.19 -18.54
N TRP A 323 -0.61 5.10 -18.98
CA TRP A 323 0.65 4.63 -18.37
C TRP A 323 1.71 5.73 -18.29
N ARG A 324 1.84 6.53 -19.36
CA ARG A 324 2.79 7.65 -19.41
C ARG A 324 2.50 8.70 -18.32
N SER A 325 1.23 9.09 -18.17
CA SER A 325 0.81 10.05 -17.14
C SER A 325 1.00 9.51 -15.73
N ALA A 326 0.69 8.22 -15.51
CA ALA A 326 0.89 7.54 -14.23
C ALA A 326 2.37 7.49 -13.85
N VAL A 327 3.26 7.19 -14.81
CA VAL A 327 4.72 7.23 -14.62
C VAL A 327 5.19 8.63 -14.23
N GLN A 328 4.75 9.67 -14.95
CA GLN A 328 5.13 11.05 -14.67
C GLN A 328 4.72 11.48 -13.26
N LEU A 329 3.45 11.29 -12.88
CA LEU A 329 2.96 11.66 -11.56
C LEU A 329 3.66 10.86 -10.43
N ALA A 330 3.86 9.56 -10.62
CA ALA A 330 4.56 8.77 -9.62
C ALA A 330 6.03 9.19 -9.47
N ASP A 331 6.72 9.51 -10.57
CA ASP A 331 8.11 9.99 -10.53
C ASP A 331 8.23 11.39 -9.94
N GLU A 332 7.21 12.24 -10.09
CA GLU A 332 7.15 13.56 -9.47
C GLU A 332 6.97 13.48 -7.94
N PHE A 333 5.98 12.71 -7.47
CA PHE A 333 5.60 12.74 -6.04
C PHE A 333 6.17 11.60 -5.19
N PHE A 334 6.55 10.49 -5.82
CA PHE A 334 7.13 9.31 -5.17
C PHE A 334 8.36 8.85 -5.94
N PRO A 335 9.40 9.68 -6.10
CA PRO A 335 10.51 9.34 -6.98
C PRO A 335 11.24 8.08 -6.49
N LYS A 336 11.74 7.28 -7.43
CA LYS A 336 12.51 6.06 -7.13
C LYS A 336 13.80 6.33 -6.35
N ARG A 337 14.29 7.57 -6.42
CA ARG A 337 15.56 8.07 -5.89
C ARG A 337 15.34 9.50 -5.40
N GLY A 338 16.10 9.96 -4.42
CA GLY A 338 15.91 11.27 -3.81
C GLY A 338 14.55 11.44 -3.10
N PHE A 339 14.06 12.68 -3.04
CA PHE A 339 12.80 13.07 -2.40
C PHE A 339 12.04 13.99 -3.34
N SER A 340 10.70 14.00 -3.25
CA SER A 340 9.89 14.88 -4.09
C SER A 340 10.05 16.36 -3.71
N THR A 341 10.32 16.63 -2.43
CA THR A 341 10.54 17.96 -1.86
C THR A 341 11.55 17.90 -0.72
N GLU A 342 12.11 19.04 -0.31
CA GLU A 342 12.95 19.15 0.90
C GLU A 342 12.17 18.72 2.16
N VAL A 343 10.89 19.07 2.20
CA VAL A 343 9.96 18.66 3.26
C VAL A 343 9.81 17.14 3.33
N ASP A 344 9.65 16.49 2.18
CA ASP A 344 9.65 15.03 2.10
C ASP A 344 10.98 14.48 2.64
N ALA A 345 12.12 15.08 2.30
CA ALA A 345 13.41 14.68 2.86
C ALA A 345 13.45 14.74 4.40
N ASP A 346 12.90 15.80 4.98
CA ASP A 346 12.85 15.99 6.44
C ASP A 346 11.84 15.05 7.13
N HIS A 347 10.69 14.79 6.51
CA HIS A 347 9.71 13.85 7.06
C HIS A 347 10.12 12.39 6.86
N SER A 348 10.98 12.14 5.88
CA SER A 348 11.55 10.85 5.55
C SER A 348 12.95 10.68 6.14
N ASN A 349 13.24 11.30 7.30
CA ASN A 349 14.54 11.22 7.98
C ASN A 349 15.06 9.78 8.26
N ILE A 350 14.17 8.77 8.25
CA ILE A 350 14.53 7.35 8.35
C ILE A 350 15.13 6.81 7.01
N TYR A 351 14.84 7.50 5.89
CA TYR A 351 14.98 7.05 4.50
C TYR A 351 15.85 7.94 3.61
N ARG A 352 16.97 8.45 4.14
CA ARG A 352 17.97 9.12 3.29
C ARG A 352 18.53 8.17 2.22
N GLU A 353 18.79 8.75 1.05
CA GLU A 353 19.05 8.05 -0.21
C GLU A 353 20.22 7.04 -0.12
N GLY A 354 20.05 5.88 -0.77
CA GLY A 354 21.07 4.83 -0.86
C GLY A 354 21.21 3.94 0.39
N GLN A 355 20.31 4.04 1.37
CA GLN A 355 20.51 3.41 2.68
C GLN A 355 19.26 2.76 3.26
N GLN A 356 18.71 1.77 2.54
CA GLN A 356 17.71 0.86 3.10
C GLN A 356 18.19 0.22 4.43
N ASP A 357 19.50 0.00 4.53
CA ASP A 357 20.17 -0.42 5.77
C ASP A 357 20.05 0.59 6.90
N ARG A 358 20.03 1.92 6.64
CA ARG A 358 19.87 2.93 7.70
C ARG A 358 18.46 2.96 8.26
N ALA A 359 17.42 2.78 7.44
CA ALA A 359 16.06 2.70 7.94
C ALA A 359 15.89 1.51 8.89
N THR A 360 16.39 0.36 8.45
CA THR A 360 16.42 -0.85 9.26
C THR A 360 17.29 -0.66 10.51
N ALA A 361 18.44 0.02 10.40
CA ALA A 361 19.31 0.31 11.53
C ALA A 361 18.67 1.28 12.53
N ALA A 362 17.92 2.28 12.07
CA ALA A 362 17.16 3.18 12.94
C ALA A 362 16.11 2.39 13.71
N LEU A 363 15.31 1.54 13.04
CA LEU A 363 14.36 0.66 13.71
C LEU A 363 15.05 -0.24 14.74
N ARG A 364 16.16 -0.90 14.38
CA ARG A 364 16.95 -1.72 15.32
C ARG A 364 17.47 -0.91 16.51
N THR A 365 17.81 0.37 16.31
CA THR A 365 18.32 1.25 17.37
C THR A 365 17.22 1.61 18.36
N PHE A 366 16.05 2.03 17.87
CA PHE A 366 14.91 2.40 18.72
C PHE A 366 14.28 1.18 19.39
N TYR A 367 14.22 0.03 18.70
CA TYR A 367 13.67 -1.22 19.22
C TYR A 367 14.74 -2.20 19.74
N ARG A 368 15.93 -1.70 20.13
CA ARG A 368 17.06 -2.55 20.57
C ARG A 368 16.75 -3.38 21.82
N LYS A 369 15.83 -2.90 22.66
CA LYS A 369 15.39 -3.61 23.87
C LYS A 369 14.19 -4.49 23.52
N LYS A 370 14.28 -5.76 23.92
CA LYS A 370 13.21 -6.76 23.75
C LYS A 370 11.88 -6.27 24.32
N ASP A 371 11.89 -5.71 25.53
CA ASP A 371 10.69 -5.19 26.20
C ASP A 371 10.06 -4.02 25.45
N THR A 372 10.87 -3.10 24.92
CA THR A 372 10.40 -1.98 24.09
C THR A 372 9.67 -2.52 22.84
N LEU A 373 10.30 -3.47 22.12
CA LEU A 373 9.68 -4.09 20.95
C LEU A 373 8.37 -4.81 21.31
N HIS A 374 8.36 -5.61 22.38
CA HIS A 374 7.19 -6.39 22.79
C HIS A 374 6.00 -5.52 23.19
N ARG A 375 6.24 -4.40 23.90
CA ARG A 375 5.18 -3.47 24.29
C ARG A 375 4.52 -2.82 23.08
N VAL A 376 5.33 -2.36 22.11
CA VAL A 376 4.78 -1.80 20.87
C VAL A 376 4.10 -2.87 20.03
N LEU A 377 4.71 -4.07 19.89
CA LEU A 377 4.10 -5.19 19.17
C LEU A 377 2.73 -5.54 19.74
N ARG A 378 2.59 -5.66 21.06
CA ARG A 378 1.29 -5.97 21.69
C ARG A 378 0.18 -5.00 21.24
N TYR A 379 0.52 -3.73 21.05
CA TYR A 379 -0.41 -2.73 20.53
C TYR A 379 -0.65 -2.88 19.03
N VAL A 380 0.42 -2.93 18.22
CA VAL A 380 0.31 -2.87 16.75
C VAL A 380 0.11 -4.23 16.07
N TRP A 381 0.11 -5.34 16.81
CA TRP A 381 0.00 -6.71 16.29
C TRP A 381 -1.27 -6.94 15.48
N GLN A 382 -2.37 -6.27 15.87
CA GLN A 382 -3.63 -6.34 15.14
C GLN A 382 -3.48 -5.89 13.68
N ASP A 383 -2.65 -4.88 13.39
CA ASP A 383 -2.36 -4.49 12.00
C ASP A 383 -1.63 -5.61 11.26
N TYR A 384 -0.61 -6.25 11.88
CA TYR A 384 0.08 -7.39 11.25
C TYR A 384 -0.88 -8.53 10.90
N VAL A 385 -1.78 -8.88 11.81
CA VAL A 385 -2.81 -9.91 11.59
C VAL A 385 -3.80 -9.48 10.51
N ALA A 386 -4.34 -8.26 10.59
CA ALA A 386 -5.34 -7.74 9.66
C ALA A 386 -4.83 -7.72 8.22
N PHE A 387 -3.60 -7.26 8.03
CA PHE A 387 -2.99 -7.14 6.70
C PHE A 387 -2.26 -8.42 6.26
N ARG A 388 -2.19 -9.45 7.12
CA ARG A 388 -1.37 -10.66 6.92
C ARG A 388 0.11 -10.33 6.64
N MET A 389 0.62 -9.30 7.29
CA MET A 389 2.02 -8.90 7.18
C MET A 389 2.89 -9.85 8.00
N ARG A 390 4.06 -10.18 7.46
CA ARG A 390 5.10 -10.87 8.22
C ARG A 390 5.84 -9.85 9.09
N LEU A 391 6.19 -10.26 10.30
CA LEU A 391 7.09 -9.47 11.14
C LEU A 391 8.43 -9.26 10.40
N PRO A 392 9.00 -8.04 10.37
CA PRO A 392 10.27 -7.80 9.70
C PRO A 392 11.38 -8.70 10.23
N ARG A 393 12.27 -9.18 9.34
CA ARG A 393 13.37 -10.11 9.71
C ARG A 393 14.22 -9.60 10.87
N TRP A 394 14.41 -8.29 11.00
CA TRP A 394 15.18 -7.69 12.10
C TRP A 394 14.51 -7.81 13.46
N ALA A 395 13.17 -7.87 13.49
CA ALA A 395 12.39 -7.94 14.73
C ALA A 395 12.15 -9.39 15.19
N GLN A 396 12.20 -10.37 14.28
CA GLN A 396 11.96 -11.78 14.57
C GLN A 396 12.85 -12.35 15.71
N PRO A 397 14.18 -12.12 15.74
CA PRO A 397 15.03 -12.68 16.81
C PRO A 397 14.69 -12.12 18.20
N LEU A 398 14.23 -10.87 18.26
CA LEU A 398 13.84 -10.21 19.49
C LEU A 398 12.44 -10.66 19.94
N ALA A 399 11.57 -10.97 18.99
CA ALA A 399 10.19 -11.39 19.21
C ALA A 399 10.02 -12.89 19.54
N ASN A 400 11.10 -13.67 19.76
CA ASN A 400 11.10 -15.12 20.04
C ASN A 400 10.46 -15.50 21.41
N VAL A 401 9.31 -14.93 21.74
CA VAL A 401 8.39 -15.41 22.76
C VAL A 401 7.08 -15.65 22.03
N SER A 402 6.51 -16.84 22.20
CA SER A 402 5.24 -17.26 21.60
C SER A 402 4.18 -16.16 21.76
N LEU A 403 3.92 -15.40 20.70
CA LEU A 403 2.87 -14.39 20.60
C LEU A 403 1.55 -15.02 20.19
#